data_AF-A0A7Y4XKZ6-F1
#
_entry.id   AF-A0A7Y4XKZ6-F1
#
_cell.length_a   1.000
_cell.length_b   1.000
_cell.length_c   1.000
_cell.angle_alpha   90.00
_cell.angle_beta   90.00
_cell.angle_gamma   90.00
#
_symmetry.space_group_name_H-M   'P 1'
#
loop_
_entity.id
_entity.type
_entity.pdbx_description
1 polymer ?
#
loop_
_entity_poly.entity_id
_entity_poly.type
_entity_poly.pdbx_seq_one_letter_code
_entity_poly.pdbx_strand_id
1 'polypeptide(L)'
;MTAISPPARASRHSPCVGVCQLETASQLCLGCGRSRDEISHWISMSEVERDDIWELIPDRLSKLSVAVRLLPWTAPELLGWIVDTIQECKGTWVTGVPGAVAELPCTGEHPATVKIAESTVVATMENAALRVHVTDKLRAFAFAEGGPIVLGLPRTRDAFAPVQSFTKLGPDTNALNPRHRAGILFDFGLGRKNARFCIRSHSPELTARLTSLCGETWAGVLSAAGATIIAASPPRVVESAAARIEIFAPIPPPGGQSPAGAHSHFLPQFLEKGEEVPESLRLPGYAMQVAIFYPKRA
;
A
#
# COMPACT_ATOMS: atom_id res chain seq x y z
N MET A 1 -33.27 -31.08 -0.83
CA MET A 1 -32.11 -30.69 -1.65
C MET A 1 -32.23 -29.20 -1.92
N THR A 2 -31.65 -28.37 -1.06
CA THR A 2 -31.71 -26.91 -1.21
C THR A 2 -30.63 -26.53 -2.23
N ALA A 3 -31.04 -26.09 -3.41
CA ALA A 3 -30.13 -25.60 -4.43
C ALA A 3 -29.37 -24.40 -3.85
N ILE A 4 -28.06 -24.55 -3.66
CA ILE A 4 -27.17 -23.44 -3.33
C ILE A 4 -27.18 -22.54 -4.56
N SER A 5 -27.77 -21.35 -4.43
CA SER A 5 -27.71 -20.34 -5.49
C SER A 5 -26.24 -20.01 -5.78
N PRO A 6 -25.83 -19.86 -7.05
CA PRO A 6 -24.48 -19.45 -7.37
C PRO A 6 -24.18 -18.13 -6.66
N PRO A 7 -22.94 -17.90 -6.18
CA PRO A 7 -22.60 -16.65 -5.52
C PRO A 7 -22.94 -15.49 -6.47
N ALA A 8 -23.62 -14.47 -5.95
CA ALA A 8 -23.90 -13.24 -6.68
C ALA A 8 -22.57 -12.68 -7.23
N ARG A 9 -22.60 -12.19 -8.47
CA ARG A 9 -21.44 -11.52 -9.08
C ARG A 9 -21.02 -10.37 -8.14
N ALA A 10 -19.73 -10.13 -7.99
CA ALA A 10 -19.26 -9.03 -7.16
C ALA A 10 -19.68 -7.70 -7.82
N SER A 11 -20.57 -6.94 -7.18
CA SER A 11 -21.06 -5.67 -7.75
C SER A 11 -19.92 -4.68 -7.97
N ARG A 12 -19.89 -4.07 -9.17
CA ARG A 12 -19.02 -2.92 -9.46
C ARG A 12 -19.24 -1.80 -8.46
N HIS A 13 -18.15 -1.16 -8.06
CA HIS A 13 -18.20 0.02 -7.21
C HIS A 13 -18.49 1.27 -8.05
N SER A 14 -18.96 2.34 -7.40
CA SER A 14 -19.16 3.64 -8.07
C SER A 14 -17.83 4.21 -8.54
N PRO A 15 -17.73 4.72 -9.79
CA PRO A 15 -16.51 5.33 -10.34
C PRO A 15 -16.21 6.72 -9.73
N CYS A 16 -17.01 7.19 -8.78
CA CYS A 16 -16.89 8.51 -8.19
C CYS A 16 -15.55 8.70 -7.46
N VAL A 17 -14.85 9.78 -7.82
CA VAL A 17 -13.61 10.23 -7.16
C VAL A 17 -13.81 11.48 -6.29
N GLY A 18 -15.04 11.75 -5.85
CA GLY A 18 -15.34 12.87 -4.94
C GLY A 18 -15.28 14.26 -5.59
N VAL A 19 -15.09 14.33 -6.89
CA VAL A 19 -15.24 15.55 -7.69
C VAL A 19 -16.65 15.58 -8.27
N CYS A 20 -17.41 16.63 -7.97
CA CYS A 20 -18.80 16.80 -8.42
C CYS A 20 -18.94 18.07 -9.26
N GLN A 21 -18.30 18.09 -10.42
CA GLN A 21 -18.39 19.18 -11.38
C GLN A 21 -18.57 18.59 -12.78
N LEU A 22 -19.59 19.09 -13.51
CA LEU A 22 -19.82 18.71 -14.91
C LEU A 22 -19.09 19.68 -15.84
N GLU A 23 -18.48 19.14 -16.89
CA GLU A 23 -17.94 19.91 -18.00
C GLU A 23 -19.10 20.42 -18.85
N THR A 24 -19.03 21.68 -19.30
CA THR A 24 -20.19 22.39 -19.85
C THR A 24 -20.57 21.90 -21.24
N ALA A 25 -19.61 21.52 -22.10
CA ALA A 25 -19.89 21.07 -23.45
C ALA A 25 -20.39 19.62 -23.51
N SER A 26 -19.68 18.70 -22.84
CA SER A 26 -19.93 17.27 -22.83
C SER A 26 -20.99 16.84 -21.80
N GLN A 27 -21.28 17.68 -20.80
CA GLN A 27 -22.16 17.35 -19.67
C GLN A 27 -21.70 16.11 -18.86
N LEU A 28 -20.41 15.80 -18.92
CA LEU A 28 -19.78 14.71 -18.18
C LEU A 28 -19.07 15.22 -16.93
N CYS A 29 -19.05 14.41 -15.88
CA CYS A 29 -18.34 14.72 -14.64
C CYS A 29 -16.83 14.72 -14.85
N LEU A 30 -16.18 15.85 -14.52
CA LEU A 30 -14.73 16.05 -14.57
C LEU A 30 -13.93 15.09 -13.68
N GLY A 31 -14.58 14.38 -12.75
CA GLY A 31 -13.94 13.38 -11.90
C GLY A 31 -14.08 11.95 -12.43
N CYS A 32 -15.30 11.53 -12.72
CA CYS A 32 -15.62 10.12 -12.99
C CYS A 32 -16.11 9.83 -14.40
N GLY A 33 -16.23 10.84 -15.27
CA GLY A 33 -16.68 10.69 -16.65
C GLY A 33 -18.15 10.27 -16.79
N ARG A 34 -18.92 10.23 -15.71
CA ARG A 34 -20.35 9.93 -15.76
C ARG A 34 -21.20 11.14 -16.12
N SER A 35 -22.32 10.91 -16.80
CA SER A 35 -23.37 11.91 -17.02
C SER A 35 -24.19 12.17 -15.74
N ARG A 36 -25.00 13.24 -15.74
CA ARG A 36 -25.91 13.55 -14.63
C ARG A 36 -26.92 12.43 -14.35
N ASP A 37 -27.45 11.83 -15.40
CA ASP A 37 -28.46 10.75 -15.27
C ASP A 37 -27.84 9.48 -14.72
N GLU A 38 -26.63 9.13 -15.17
CA GLU A 38 -25.87 8.00 -14.63
C GLU A 38 -25.50 8.20 -13.17
N ILE A 39 -25.16 9.43 -12.77
CA ILE A 39 -24.90 9.77 -11.37
C ILE A 39 -26.17 9.58 -10.52
N SER A 40 -27.32 10.04 -11.00
CA SER A 40 -28.57 10.06 -10.24
C SER A 40 -29.17 8.65 -10.09
N HIS A 41 -29.02 7.79 -11.09
CA HIS A 41 -29.62 6.45 -11.10
C HIS A 41 -28.66 5.32 -10.71
N TRP A 42 -27.40 5.62 -10.38
CA TRP A 42 -26.37 4.61 -10.11
C TRP A 42 -26.79 3.52 -9.10
N ILE A 43 -27.43 3.94 -7.99
CA ILE A 43 -27.83 3.03 -6.91
C ILE A 43 -28.92 2.06 -7.38
N SER A 44 -29.83 2.50 -8.26
CA SER A 44 -30.91 1.68 -8.82
C SER A 44 -30.53 0.85 -10.03
N MET A 45 -29.36 1.10 -10.64
CA MET A 45 -28.87 0.35 -11.79
C MET A 45 -28.53 -1.10 -11.43
N SER A 46 -28.82 -2.00 -12.36
CA SER A 46 -28.38 -3.39 -12.38
C SER A 46 -26.86 -3.51 -12.56
N GLU A 47 -26.31 -4.69 -12.31
CA GLU A 47 -24.88 -4.95 -12.50
C GLU A 47 -24.45 -4.80 -13.96
N VAL A 48 -25.30 -5.20 -14.90
CA VAL A 48 -25.04 -5.08 -16.34
C VAL A 48 -24.96 -3.60 -16.74
N GLU A 49 -25.92 -2.78 -16.32
CA GLU A 49 -25.89 -1.34 -16.60
C GLU A 49 -24.66 -0.65 -15.98
N ARG A 50 -24.22 -1.09 -14.80
CA ARG A 50 -23.00 -0.58 -14.17
C ARG A 50 -21.74 -1.01 -14.93
N ASP A 51 -21.69 -2.25 -15.43
CA ASP A 51 -20.61 -2.74 -16.29
C ASP A 51 -20.54 -1.92 -17.58
N ASP A 52 -21.68 -1.71 -18.26
CA ASP A 52 -21.77 -0.92 -19.50
C ASP A 52 -21.24 0.52 -19.28
N ILE A 53 -21.58 1.17 -18.17
CA ILE A 53 -21.05 2.50 -17.85
C ILE A 53 -19.54 2.44 -17.61
N TRP A 54 -19.05 1.44 -16.90
CA TRP A 54 -17.62 1.28 -16.65
C TRP A 54 -16.80 1.11 -17.93
N GLU A 55 -17.35 0.45 -18.96
CA GLU A 55 -16.72 0.32 -20.28
C GLU A 55 -16.59 1.68 -21.00
N LEU A 56 -17.53 2.60 -20.80
CA LEU A 56 -17.52 3.92 -21.45
C LEU A 56 -16.57 4.92 -20.77
N ILE A 57 -16.26 4.73 -19.49
CA ILE A 57 -15.52 5.71 -18.68
C ILE A 57 -14.10 6.00 -19.18
N PRO A 58 -13.27 5.01 -19.56
CA PRO A 58 -11.92 5.28 -20.05
C PRO A 58 -11.88 6.29 -21.21
N ASP A 59 -12.74 6.09 -22.21
CA ASP A 59 -12.86 6.96 -23.39
C ASP A 59 -13.43 8.34 -23.07
N ARG A 60 -14.25 8.45 -22.02
CA ARG A 60 -14.76 9.73 -21.53
C ARG A 60 -13.69 10.50 -20.76
N LEU A 61 -12.93 9.82 -19.89
CA LEU A 61 -11.87 10.44 -19.10
C LEU A 61 -10.69 10.90 -19.96
N SER A 62 -10.38 10.21 -21.06
CA SER A 62 -9.34 10.64 -22.01
C SER A 62 -9.66 12.00 -22.63
N LYS A 63 -10.95 12.33 -22.79
CA LYS A 63 -11.43 13.63 -23.32
C LYS A 63 -11.47 14.74 -22.28
N LEU A 64 -11.40 14.41 -20.99
CA LEU A 64 -11.58 15.35 -19.87
C LEU A 64 -10.27 15.70 -19.14
N SER A 65 -9.11 15.28 -19.67
CA SER A 65 -7.78 15.52 -19.08
C SER A 65 -7.69 15.15 -17.59
N VAL A 66 -8.37 14.08 -17.17
CA VAL A 66 -8.42 13.66 -15.76
C VAL A 66 -7.12 12.98 -15.36
N ALA A 67 -6.48 13.50 -14.31
CA ALA A 67 -5.17 13.06 -13.82
C ALA A 67 -5.20 11.76 -12.99
N VAL A 68 -6.35 11.42 -12.39
CA VAL A 68 -6.49 10.22 -11.53
C VAL A 68 -7.72 9.44 -11.94
N ARG A 69 -7.54 8.16 -12.25
CA ARG A 69 -8.61 7.27 -12.71
C ARG A 69 -8.81 6.15 -11.71
N LEU A 70 -10.03 6.01 -11.20
CA LEU A 70 -10.40 4.84 -10.42
C LEU A 70 -10.59 3.64 -11.38
N LEU A 71 -10.01 2.49 -11.04
CA LEU A 71 -10.10 1.29 -11.87
C LEU A 71 -11.36 0.49 -11.53
N PRO A 72 -11.99 -0.19 -12.50
CA PRO A 72 -13.29 -0.86 -12.33
C PRO A 72 -13.25 -2.10 -11.45
N TRP A 73 -12.07 -2.50 -10.96
CA TRP A 73 -11.84 -3.80 -10.34
C TRP A 73 -12.65 -4.01 -9.07
N THR A 74 -13.36 -5.13 -9.04
CA THR A 74 -13.97 -5.73 -7.84
C THR A 74 -12.89 -6.30 -6.93
N ALA A 75 -13.23 -6.65 -5.69
CA ALA A 75 -12.26 -7.26 -4.77
C ALA A 75 -11.65 -8.57 -5.32
N PRO A 76 -12.41 -9.51 -5.92
CA PRO A 76 -11.82 -10.70 -6.54
C PRO A 76 -10.88 -10.41 -7.72
N GLU A 77 -11.25 -9.46 -8.60
CA GLU A 77 -10.38 -9.06 -9.73
C GLU A 77 -9.10 -8.38 -9.24
N LEU A 78 -9.21 -7.52 -8.23
CA LEU A 78 -8.05 -6.87 -7.60
C LEU A 78 -7.13 -7.89 -6.92
N LEU A 79 -7.69 -8.88 -6.23
CA LEU A 79 -6.95 -10.00 -5.63
C LEU A 79 -6.17 -10.77 -6.71
N GLY A 80 -6.84 -11.14 -7.81
CA GLY A 80 -6.22 -11.81 -8.96
C GLY A 80 -5.09 -10.98 -9.56
N TRP A 81 -5.33 -9.69 -9.82
CA TRP A 81 -4.30 -8.79 -10.34
C TRP A 81 -3.08 -8.68 -9.40
N ILE A 82 -3.28 -8.58 -8.08
CA ILE A 82 -2.17 -8.58 -7.11
C ILE A 82 -1.35 -9.86 -7.25
N VAL A 83 -2.00 -11.02 -7.28
CA VAL A 83 -1.35 -12.32 -7.43
C VAL A 83 -0.54 -12.37 -8.73
N ASP A 84 -1.14 -11.99 -9.85
CA ASP A 84 -0.50 -11.99 -11.17
C ASP A 84 0.73 -11.07 -11.20
N THR A 85 0.65 -9.87 -10.62
CA THR A 85 1.79 -8.95 -10.59
C THR A 85 3.00 -9.50 -9.84
N ILE A 86 2.77 -10.35 -8.84
CA ILE A 86 3.80 -10.97 -8.02
C ILE A 86 4.33 -12.23 -8.70
N GLN A 87 3.45 -13.13 -9.15
CA GLN A 87 3.84 -14.43 -9.73
C GLN A 87 4.53 -14.27 -11.08
N GLU A 88 4.08 -13.31 -11.89
CA GLU A 88 4.65 -13.04 -13.22
C GLU A 88 5.74 -11.96 -13.20
N CYS A 89 6.20 -11.54 -12.02
CA CYS A 89 7.27 -10.57 -11.86
C CYS A 89 7.05 -9.27 -12.69
N LYS A 90 5.86 -8.67 -12.56
CA LYS A 90 5.44 -7.53 -13.39
C LYS A 90 5.91 -6.17 -12.87
N GLY A 91 6.63 -6.08 -11.74
CA GLY A 91 6.99 -4.78 -11.17
C GLY A 91 7.41 -4.81 -9.70
N THR A 92 7.30 -3.68 -9.03
CA THR A 92 7.73 -3.49 -7.64
C THR A 92 6.57 -3.06 -6.76
N TRP A 93 6.39 -3.77 -5.65
CA TRP A 93 5.42 -3.45 -4.61
C TRP A 93 6.05 -2.57 -3.54
N VAL A 94 5.37 -1.49 -3.17
CA VAL A 94 5.86 -0.51 -2.18
C VAL A 94 4.78 -0.24 -1.15
N THR A 95 5.17 -0.17 0.12
CA THR A 95 4.33 0.37 1.20
C THR A 95 5.14 1.28 2.11
N GLY A 96 4.47 2.21 2.79
CA GLY A 96 5.10 3.24 3.62
C GLY A 96 4.72 4.66 3.19
N VAL A 97 5.55 5.61 3.62
CA VAL A 97 5.41 7.05 3.37
C VAL A 97 6.67 7.59 2.67
N PRO A 98 6.61 8.74 1.97
CA PRO A 98 7.79 9.38 1.41
C PRO A 98 8.94 9.46 2.43
N GLY A 99 10.08 8.87 2.07
CA GLY A 99 11.26 8.79 2.93
C GLY A 99 11.32 7.57 3.86
N ALA A 100 10.21 6.89 4.15
CA ALA A 100 10.21 5.65 4.93
C ALA A 100 9.32 4.59 4.26
N VAL A 101 9.94 3.81 3.37
CA VAL A 101 9.25 2.78 2.58
C VAL A 101 9.96 1.45 2.65
N ALA A 102 9.19 0.38 2.41
CA ALA A 102 9.74 -0.91 2.01
C ALA A 102 9.35 -1.19 0.56
N GLU A 103 10.31 -1.71 -0.20
CA GLU A 103 10.17 -2.08 -1.59
C GLU A 103 10.39 -3.59 -1.74
N LEU A 104 9.48 -4.23 -2.46
CA LEU A 104 9.55 -5.63 -2.85
C LEU A 104 9.56 -5.71 -4.39
N PRO A 105 10.75 -5.73 -5.01
CA PRO A 105 10.88 -5.93 -6.44
C PRO A 105 10.49 -7.36 -6.81
N CYS A 106 9.42 -7.52 -7.58
CA CYS A 106 9.04 -8.74 -8.27
C CYS A 106 9.46 -8.57 -9.73
N THR A 107 10.76 -8.58 -10.03
CA THR A 107 11.29 -8.26 -11.37
C THR A 107 12.35 -9.23 -11.89
N GLY A 108 12.82 -10.16 -11.03
CA GLY A 108 13.92 -11.09 -11.31
C GLY A 108 13.48 -12.56 -11.44
N GLU A 109 14.47 -13.45 -11.56
CA GLU A 109 14.31 -14.90 -11.86
C GLU A 109 13.85 -15.76 -10.68
N HIS A 110 13.85 -15.21 -9.46
CA HIS A 110 13.41 -15.91 -8.25
C HIS A 110 11.99 -15.45 -7.87
N PRO A 111 10.94 -16.12 -8.38
CA PRO A 111 9.56 -15.71 -8.11
C PRO A 111 9.24 -15.89 -6.62
N ALA A 112 8.42 -14.99 -6.10
CA ALA A 112 7.93 -15.13 -4.74
C ALA A 112 7.02 -16.36 -4.62
N THR A 113 7.11 -17.10 -3.52
CA THR A 113 6.08 -18.09 -3.18
C THR A 113 4.82 -17.35 -2.75
N VAL A 114 3.73 -17.49 -3.50
CA VAL A 114 2.45 -16.84 -3.18
C VAL A 114 1.49 -17.82 -2.53
N LYS A 115 0.88 -17.42 -1.41
CA LYS A 115 -0.22 -18.10 -0.75
C LYS A 115 -1.42 -17.16 -0.67
N ILE A 116 -2.60 -17.69 -0.96
CA ILE A 116 -3.87 -16.97 -0.89
C ILE A 116 -4.71 -17.62 0.20
N ALA A 117 -5.21 -16.81 1.13
CA ALA A 117 -6.15 -17.25 2.16
C ALA A 117 -7.31 -16.24 2.19
N GLU A 118 -8.48 -16.68 1.73
CA GLU A 118 -9.67 -15.83 1.57
C GLU A 118 -9.35 -14.55 0.76
N SER A 119 -9.33 -13.40 1.44
CA SER A 119 -9.06 -12.07 0.90
C SER A 119 -7.61 -11.61 1.08
N THR A 120 -6.71 -12.49 1.51
CA THR A 120 -5.32 -12.12 1.85
C THR A 120 -4.33 -12.81 0.93
N VAL A 121 -3.46 -12.01 0.30
CA VAL A 121 -2.30 -12.47 -0.46
C VAL A 121 -1.06 -12.37 0.42
N VAL A 122 -0.31 -13.45 0.54
CA VAL A 122 1.01 -13.48 1.20
C VAL A 122 2.05 -13.96 0.20
N ALA A 123 3.02 -13.11 -0.12
CA ALA A 123 4.17 -13.43 -0.94
C ALA A 123 5.42 -13.54 -0.09
N THR A 124 6.20 -14.61 -0.25
CA THR A 124 7.44 -14.84 0.49
C THR A 124 8.61 -15.00 -0.49
N MET A 125 9.69 -14.27 -0.22
CA MET A 125 10.98 -14.34 -0.90
C MET A 125 12.06 -14.68 0.13
N GLU A 126 13.29 -14.95 -0.32
CA GLU A 126 14.40 -15.31 0.57
C GLU A 126 14.61 -14.27 1.70
N ASN A 127 14.66 -12.99 1.33
CA ASN A 127 14.98 -11.90 2.24
C ASN A 127 13.85 -10.88 2.41
N ALA A 128 12.63 -11.24 2.04
CA ALA A 128 11.46 -10.39 2.27
C ALA A 128 10.14 -11.15 2.24
N ALA A 129 9.09 -10.52 2.75
CA ALA A 129 7.72 -10.99 2.61
C ALA A 129 6.75 -9.81 2.47
N LEU A 130 5.68 -10.01 1.72
CA LEU A 130 4.58 -9.06 1.54
C LEU A 130 3.26 -9.72 1.94
N ARG A 131 2.41 -8.98 2.62
CA ARG A 131 1.00 -9.30 2.80
C ARG A 131 0.15 -8.15 2.29
N VAL A 132 -0.89 -8.46 1.51
CA VAL A 132 -1.95 -7.51 1.13
C VAL A 132 -3.30 -8.10 1.50
N HIS A 133 -4.11 -7.34 2.22
CA HIS A 133 -5.49 -7.69 2.58
C HIS A 133 -6.48 -6.93 1.69
N VAL A 134 -7.26 -7.67 0.91
CA VAL A 134 -8.16 -7.15 -0.13
C VAL A 134 -9.60 -7.16 0.38
N THR A 135 -10.06 -6.02 0.85
CA THR A 135 -11.47 -5.85 1.26
C THR A 135 -12.31 -5.31 0.11
N ASP A 136 -13.64 -5.42 0.21
CA ASP A 136 -14.58 -4.78 -0.73
C ASP A 136 -14.50 -3.25 -0.78
N LYS A 137 -13.74 -2.64 0.14
CA LYS A 137 -13.47 -1.20 0.18
C LYS A 137 -12.13 -0.82 -0.45
N LEU A 138 -11.25 -1.78 -0.74
CA LEU A 138 -9.97 -1.51 -1.38
C LEU A 138 -10.19 -1.09 -2.83
N ARG A 139 -9.55 -0.01 -3.24
CA ARG A 139 -9.67 0.59 -4.57
C ARG A 139 -8.29 0.76 -5.18
N ALA A 140 -8.22 0.66 -6.50
CA ALA A 140 -6.99 0.86 -7.27
C ALA A 140 -7.13 2.09 -8.16
N PHE A 141 -6.12 2.95 -8.15
CA PHE A 141 -6.11 4.21 -8.87
C PHE A 141 -4.92 4.26 -9.83
N ALA A 142 -5.17 4.61 -11.09
CA ALA A 142 -4.15 4.82 -12.12
C ALA A 142 -3.97 6.32 -12.39
N PHE A 143 -2.73 6.74 -12.62
CA PHE A 143 -2.35 8.14 -12.87
C PHE A 143 -1.90 8.40 -14.32
N ALA A 144 -1.43 7.34 -14.98
CA ALA A 144 -1.07 7.34 -16.38
C ALA A 144 -1.22 5.91 -16.92
N GLU A 145 -1.34 5.77 -18.23
CA GLU A 145 -1.31 4.46 -18.88
C GLU A 145 0.06 3.80 -18.67
N GLY A 146 0.06 2.53 -18.25
CA GLY A 146 1.28 1.81 -17.88
C GLY A 146 2.03 2.38 -16.66
N GLY A 147 1.46 3.39 -15.98
CA GLY A 147 2.07 4.06 -14.84
C GLY A 147 1.82 3.33 -13.51
N PRO A 148 2.25 3.95 -12.38
CA PRO A 148 2.02 3.40 -11.05
C PRO A 148 0.53 3.24 -10.75
N ILE A 149 0.20 2.15 -10.06
CA ILE A 149 -1.14 1.90 -9.50
C ILE A 149 -1.08 2.09 -8.00
N VAL A 150 -1.88 3.02 -7.48
CA VAL A 150 -1.97 3.28 -6.04
C VAL A 150 -3.19 2.54 -5.49
N LEU A 151 -2.98 1.72 -4.48
CA LEU A 151 -4.06 1.11 -3.72
C LEU A 151 -4.47 2.04 -2.59
N GLY A 152 -5.77 2.24 -2.44
CA GLY A 152 -6.34 3.11 -1.41
C GLY A 152 -7.58 2.52 -0.73
N LEU A 153 -7.72 2.83 0.55
CA LEU A 153 -8.94 2.59 1.32
C LEU A 153 -9.66 3.91 1.58
N PRO A 154 -10.99 3.92 1.81
CA PRO A 154 -11.68 5.07 2.35
C PRO A 154 -10.97 5.56 3.62
N ARG A 155 -10.79 6.88 3.76
CA ARG A 155 -10.26 7.48 4.97
C ARG A 155 -11.19 7.17 6.14
N THR A 156 -10.82 6.18 6.94
CA THR A 156 -11.38 5.98 8.28
C THR A 156 -10.54 6.78 9.27
N ARG A 157 -11.12 7.16 10.41
CA ARG A 157 -10.41 7.96 11.43
C ARG A 157 -9.28 7.16 12.12
N ASP A 158 -9.33 5.83 12.09
CA ASP A 158 -8.58 4.97 13.02
C ASP A 158 -7.73 3.87 12.36
N ALA A 159 -7.22 4.06 11.14
CA ALA A 159 -6.37 3.05 10.48
C ALA A 159 -5.15 2.65 11.34
N PHE A 160 -4.55 3.64 12.01
CA PHE A 160 -3.53 3.50 13.05
C PHE A 160 -3.73 4.62 14.06
N ALA A 161 -3.51 4.35 15.35
CA ALA A 161 -3.24 5.42 16.30
C ALA A 161 -1.82 5.95 16.01
N PRO A 162 -1.65 7.16 15.43
CA PRO A 162 -0.33 7.62 15.04
C PRO A 162 0.50 7.88 16.30
N VAL A 163 1.63 7.17 16.40
CA VAL A 163 2.67 7.47 17.39
C VAL A 163 3.58 8.56 16.85
N GLN A 164 3.94 9.53 17.69
CA GLN A 164 4.79 10.68 17.33
C GLN A 164 6.22 10.59 17.88
N SER A 165 6.52 9.50 18.58
CA SER A 165 7.83 9.22 19.18
C SER A 165 8.17 7.75 18.99
N PHE A 166 9.45 7.43 19.08
CA PHE A 166 9.95 6.06 19.05
C PHE A 166 9.26 5.24 20.15
N THR A 167 8.57 4.17 19.76
CA THR A 167 7.66 3.46 20.65
C THR A 167 7.84 1.95 20.55
N LYS A 168 8.04 1.28 21.69
CA LYS A 168 7.99 -0.18 21.78
C LYS A 168 6.55 -0.67 21.69
N LEU A 169 6.24 -1.44 20.65
CA LEU A 169 4.90 -1.99 20.42
C LEU A 169 4.70 -3.36 21.09
N GLY A 170 5.78 -4.06 21.44
CA GLY A 170 5.73 -5.41 22.01
C GLY A 170 5.99 -6.50 20.96
N PRO A 171 5.66 -7.79 21.26
CA PRO A 171 5.88 -8.90 20.35
C PRO A 171 5.13 -8.75 19.02
N ASP A 172 5.77 -9.12 17.91
CA ASP A 172 5.20 -9.02 16.57
C ASP A 172 4.26 -10.19 16.21
N THR A 173 3.12 -10.28 16.88
CA THR A 173 2.15 -11.36 16.63
C THR A 173 1.66 -11.43 15.17
N ASN A 174 1.79 -10.34 14.42
CA ASN A 174 1.43 -10.22 13.01
C ASN A 174 2.56 -10.61 12.03
N ALA A 175 3.72 -11.07 12.52
CA ALA A 175 4.81 -11.48 11.66
C ALA A 175 4.39 -12.61 10.69
N LEU A 176 4.73 -12.44 9.41
CA LEU A 176 4.29 -13.34 8.34
C LEU A 176 4.90 -14.74 8.48
N ASN A 177 6.15 -14.81 8.93
CA ASN A 177 6.76 -16.07 9.34
C ASN A 177 6.60 -16.24 10.87
N PRO A 178 5.94 -17.33 11.34
CA PRO A 178 5.74 -17.59 12.76
C PRO A 178 7.00 -17.51 13.63
N ARG A 179 8.17 -17.84 13.07
CA ARG A 179 9.46 -17.79 13.79
C ARG A 179 9.79 -16.40 14.33
N HIS A 180 9.25 -15.35 13.72
CA HIS A 180 9.54 -13.97 14.09
C HIS A 180 8.50 -13.37 15.04
N ARG A 181 7.43 -14.11 15.40
CA ARG A 181 6.31 -13.54 16.17
C ARG A 181 6.65 -13.16 17.61
N ALA A 182 7.72 -13.74 18.15
CA ALA A 182 8.24 -13.39 19.47
C ALA A 182 9.17 -12.16 19.45
N GLY A 183 9.64 -11.72 18.28
CA GLY A 183 10.50 -10.56 18.15
C GLY A 183 9.77 -9.28 18.56
N ILE A 184 10.47 -8.35 19.20
CA ILE A 184 9.90 -7.10 19.70
C ILE A 184 9.91 -6.04 18.60
N LEU A 185 8.75 -5.47 18.30
CA LEU A 185 8.60 -4.34 17.40
C LEU A 185 8.84 -3.00 18.09
N PHE A 186 9.54 -2.12 17.38
CA PHE A 186 9.67 -0.72 17.69
C PHE A 186 9.24 0.12 16.49
N ASP A 187 8.28 1.01 16.70
CA ASP A 187 7.81 1.99 15.71
C ASP A 187 8.67 3.25 15.79
N PHE A 188 9.10 3.78 14.64
CA PHE A 188 9.87 5.02 14.60
C PHE A 188 9.09 6.27 14.99
N GLY A 189 7.76 6.19 15.12
CA GLY A 189 6.98 7.33 15.59
C GLY A 189 6.87 8.43 14.54
N LEU A 190 6.71 8.07 13.27
CA LEU A 190 6.71 9.04 12.18
C LEU A 190 5.52 10.02 12.21
N GLY A 191 4.49 9.74 13.01
CA GLY A 191 3.29 10.58 13.10
C GLY A 191 2.47 10.63 11.81
N ARG A 192 2.44 9.52 11.06
CA ARG A 192 1.69 9.40 9.79
C ARG A 192 0.48 8.49 9.97
N LYS A 193 -0.64 8.81 9.32
CA LYS A 193 -1.90 8.05 9.48
C LYS A 193 -1.99 6.87 8.53
N ASN A 194 -1.27 6.89 7.42
CA ASN A 194 -1.40 5.91 6.35
C ASN A 194 -0.44 4.72 6.46
N ALA A 195 0.71 4.89 7.11
CA ALA A 195 1.65 3.80 7.36
C ALA A 195 2.57 4.09 8.55
N ARG A 196 3.16 3.02 9.06
CA ARG A 196 4.23 3.02 10.06
C ARG A 196 5.48 2.33 9.53
N PHE A 197 6.63 2.74 10.07
CA PHE A 197 7.92 2.13 9.79
C PHE A 197 8.51 1.61 11.11
N CYS A 198 8.71 0.31 11.19
CA CYS A 198 9.18 -0.35 12.39
C CYS A 198 10.47 -1.14 12.15
N ILE A 199 11.19 -1.42 13.23
CA ILE A 199 12.24 -2.44 13.27
C ILE A 199 11.87 -3.52 14.29
N ARG A 200 12.21 -4.77 13.98
CA ARG A 200 11.98 -5.92 14.86
C ARG A 200 13.31 -6.39 15.45
N SER A 201 13.39 -6.53 16.76
CA SER A 201 14.57 -7.08 17.44
C SER A 201 14.29 -8.47 18.02
N HIS A 202 15.22 -9.39 17.78
CA HIS A 202 15.28 -10.68 18.48
C HIS A 202 16.45 -10.73 19.49
N SER A 203 17.38 -9.77 19.45
CA SER A 203 18.52 -9.68 20.37
C SER A 203 18.08 -9.00 21.66
N PRO A 204 18.35 -9.58 22.84
CA PRO A 204 18.12 -8.91 24.12
C PRO A 204 18.89 -7.58 24.23
N GLU A 205 20.13 -7.53 23.74
CA GLU A 205 21.01 -6.35 23.80
C GLU A 205 20.44 -5.20 22.96
N LEU A 206 20.10 -5.47 21.70
CA LEU A 206 19.47 -4.48 20.83
C LEU A 206 18.11 -4.06 21.39
N THR A 207 17.33 -4.99 21.92
CA THR A 207 16.02 -4.69 22.52
C THR A 207 16.16 -3.76 23.74
N ALA A 208 17.15 -3.98 24.60
CA ALA A 208 17.42 -3.11 25.74
C ALA A 208 17.84 -1.71 25.26
N ARG A 209 18.74 -1.62 24.28
CA ARG A 209 19.19 -0.35 23.70
C ARG A 209 18.07 0.44 23.03
N LEU A 210 17.19 -0.23 22.27
CA LEU A 210 16.05 0.44 21.65
C LEU A 210 14.99 0.85 22.69
N THR A 211 14.80 0.03 23.73
CA THR A 211 13.87 0.36 24.82
C THR A 211 14.30 1.63 25.56
N SER A 212 15.60 1.85 25.80
CA SER A 212 16.08 3.07 26.46
C SER A 212 15.89 4.35 25.63
N LEU A 213 15.58 4.22 24.34
CA LEU A 213 15.32 5.34 23.43
C LEU A 213 13.82 5.57 23.19
N CYS A 214 12.93 4.84 23.87
CA CYS A 214 11.49 5.08 23.74
C CYS A 214 11.14 6.48 24.24
N GLY A 215 10.32 7.21 23.48
CA GLY A 215 9.99 8.62 23.71
C GLY A 215 10.84 9.60 22.91
N GLU A 216 11.97 9.17 22.34
CA GLU A 216 12.79 10.00 21.45
C GLU A 216 12.12 10.25 20.10
N THR A 217 12.59 11.28 19.39
CA THR A 217 12.24 11.46 17.97
C THR A 217 12.96 10.42 17.12
N TRP A 218 12.43 10.11 15.93
CA TRP A 218 13.13 9.22 14.99
C TRP A 218 14.55 9.72 14.67
N ALA A 219 14.75 11.04 14.59
CA ALA A 219 16.06 11.65 14.33
C ALA A 219 17.01 11.44 15.53
N GLY A 220 16.52 11.61 16.75
CA GLY A 220 17.26 11.34 17.98
C GLY A 220 17.70 9.87 18.07
N VAL A 221 16.83 8.93 17.71
CA VAL A 221 17.16 7.50 17.64
C VAL A 221 18.25 7.21 16.62
N LEU A 222 18.16 7.77 15.41
CA LEU A 222 19.20 7.59 14.40
C LEU A 222 20.54 8.18 14.85
N SER A 223 20.53 9.34 15.50
CA SER A 223 21.73 9.96 16.06
C SER A 223 22.34 9.09 17.17
N ALA A 224 21.51 8.53 18.05
CA ALA A 224 21.97 7.80 19.23
C ALA A 224 22.32 6.33 18.96
N ALA A 225 21.66 5.68 18.01
CA ALA A 225 21.76 4.23 17.77
C ALA A 225 21.83 3.83 16.29
N GLY A 226 21.93 4.79 15.35
CA GLY A 226 21.97 4.49 13.91
C GLY A 226 23.07 3.49 13.53
N ALA A 227 24.29 3.67 14.05
CA ALA A 227 25.39 2.72 13.80
C ALA A 227 25.10 1.32 14.35
N THR A 228 24.50 1.22 15.54
CA THR A 228 24.09 -0.06 16.13
C THR A 228 22.98 -0.73 15.33
N ILE A 229 22.01 0.04 14.84
CA ILE A 229 20.91 -0.47 14.00
C ILE A 229 21.45 -0.97 12.66
N ILE A 230 22.34 -0.22 12.01
CA ILE A 230 22.98 -0.64 10.75
C ILE A 230 23.77 -1.94 10.95
N ALA A 231 24.63 -1.99 11.97
CA ALA A 231 25.44 -3.16 12.27
C ALA A 231 24.61 -4.40 12.60
N ALA A 232 23.51 -4.24 13.36
CA ALA A 232 22.63 -5.34 13.70
C ALA A 232 21.68 -5.73 12.54
N SER A 233 21.45 -4.83 11.59
CA SER A 233 20.53 -5.00 10.45
C SER A 233 19.21 -5.69 10.83
N PRO A 234 18.47 -5.17 11.85
CA PRO A 234 17.23 -5.80 12.27
C PRO A 234 16.23 -5.84 11.11
N PRO A 235 15.30 -6.81 11.08
CA PRO A 235 14.21 -6.80 10.12
C PRO A 235 13.44 -5.47 10.15
N ARG A 236 13.22 -4.87 8.98
CA ARG A 236 12.36 -3.69 8.84
C ARG A 236 10.96 -4.15 8.51
N VAL A 237 9.98 -3.58 9.18
CA VAL A 237 8.56 -3.93 9.03
C VAL A 237 7.81 -2.65 8.72
N VAL A 238 7.33 -2.50 7.49
CA VAL A 238 6.58 -1.32 7.05
C VAL A 238 5.16 -1.76 6.79
N GLU A 239 4.21 -1.06 7.40
CA GLU A 239 2.82 -1.50 7.44
C GLU A 239 1.84 -0.33 7.25
N SER A 240 0.85 -0.55 6.39
CA SER A 240 -0.33 0.27 6.19
C SER A 240 -1.58 -0.52 6.56
N ALA A 241 -2.76 0.11 6.46
CA ALA A 241 -4.02 -0.50 6.89
C ALA A 241 -4.38 -1.80 6.14
N ALA A 242 -3.78 -2.02 4.96
CA ALA A 242 -4.04 -3.20 4.14
C ALA A 242 -2.77 -3.92 3.66
N ALA A 243 -1.59 -3.30 3.77
CA ALA A 243 -0.35 -3.88 3.26
C ALA A 243 0.72 -3.94 4.35
N ARG A 244 1.56 -4.98 4.30
CA ARG A 244 2.70 -5.15 5.19
C ARG A 244 3.86 -5.73 4.39
N ILE A 245 5.01 -5.08 4.45
CA ILE A 245 6.26 -5.61 3.87
C ILE A 245 7.27 -5.79 5.00
N GLU A 246 7.86 -6.98 5.07
CA GLU A 246 8.95 -7.33 5.96
C GLU A 246 10.23 -7.50 5.14
N ILE A 247 11.28 -6.79 5.50
CA ILE A 247 12.58 -6.85 4.84
C ILE A 247 13.61 -7.42 5.81
N PHE A 248 14.26 -8.50 5.40
CA PHE A 248 15.31 -9.21 6.15
C PHE A 248 16.72 -8.98 5.58
N ALA A 249 16.83 -8.41 4.38
CA ALA A 249 18.11 -8.09 3.76
C ALA A 249 18.96 -7.16 4.66
N PRO A 250 20.31 -7.23 4.62
CA PRO A 250 21.16 -6.32 5.39
C PRO A 250 20.90 -4.84 5.07
N ILE A 251 21.17 -3.96 6.04
CA ILE A 251 21.17 -2.51 5.82
C ILE A 251 22.52 -2.12 5.24
N PRO A 252 22.59 -1.47 4.06
CA PRO A 252 23.87 -1.04 3.50
C PRO A 252 24.52 0.03 4.39
N PRO A 253 25.86 0.13 4.40
CA PRO A 253 26.56 1.19 5.11
C PRO A 253 26.21 2.57 4.53
N PRO A 254 26.45 3.67 5.26
CA PRO A 254 26.23 5.02 4.75
C PRO A 254 26.93 5.25 3.40
N GLY A 255 26.19 5.76 2.40
CA GLY A 255 26.69 5.95 1.04
C GLY A 255 26.74 4.69 0.16
N GLY A 256 26.38 3.52 0.70
CA GLY A 256 26.23 2.28 -0.07
C GLY A 256 24.99 2.31 -0.97
N GLN A 257 25.00 1.48 -2.02
CA GLN A 257 23.86 1.31 -2.90
C GLN A 257 22.81 0.39 -2.26
N SER A 258 21.52 0.62 -2.58
CA SER A 258 20.46 -0.31 -2.24
C SER A 258 20.75 -1.69 -2.83
N PRO A 259 20.46 -2.79 -2.10
CA PRO A 259 20.51 -4.13 -2.66
C PRO A 259 19.63 -4.24 -3.91
N ALA A 260 20.02 -5.09 -4.87
CA ALA A 260 19.22 -5.35 -6.06
C ALA A 260 17.85 -6.01 -5.76
N GLY A 261 17.70 -6.61 -4.58
CA GLY A 261 16.46 -7.24 -4.12
C GLY A 261 15.61 -6.35 -3.21
N ALA A 262 14.71 -6.97 -2.47
CA ALA A 262 13.83 -6.28 -1.54
C ALA A 262 14.62 -5.51 -0.47
N HIS A 263 14.28 -4.25 -0.29
CA HIS A 263 15.00 -3.33 0.60
C HIS A 263 14.04 -2.30 1.21
N SER A 264 14.57 -1.49 2.11
CA SER A 264 13.81 -0.42 2.76
C SER A 264 14.61 0.87 2.73
N HIS A 265 13.93 1.99 2.57
CA HIS A 265 14.51 3.31 2.65
C HIS A 265 14.08 3.98 3.95
N PHE A 266 15.03 4.69 4.58
CA PHE A 266 14.77 5.61 5.69
C PHE A 266 15.61 6.88 5.43
N LEU A 267 14.99 7.90 4.85
CA LEU A 267 15.63 9.08 4.27
C LEU A 267 15.11 10.34 4.98
N PRO A 268 15.87 10.88 5.96
CA PRO A 268 15.48 12.03 6.77
C PRO A 268 14.98 13.23 5.95
N GLN A 269 15.66 13.57 4.84
CA GLN A 269 15.30 14.75 4.03
C GLN A 269 13.89 14.68 3.40
N PHE A 270 13.33 13.48 3.23
CA PHE A 270 11.97 13.31 2.74
C PHE A 270 10.97 13.21 3.90
N LEU A 271 11.38 12.65 5.04
CA LEU A 271 10.54 12.56 6.24
C LEU A 271 10.20 13.93 6.83
N GLU A 272 11.15 14.86 6.81
CA GLU A 272 10.98 16.24 7.30
C GLU A 272 9.88 17.01 6.56
N LYS A 273 9.58 16.65 5.31
CA LYS A 273 8.51 17.28 4.53
C LYS A 273 7.10 17.00 5.05
N GLY A 274 6.93 16.01 5.93
CA GLY A 274 5.62 15.73 6.50
C GLY A 274 4.65 14.96 5.59
N GLU A 275 5.05 14.66 4.35
CA GLU A 275 4.16 14.08 3.34
C GLU A 275 3.75 12.64 3.69
N GLU A 276 2.48 12.30 3.46
CA GLU A 276 1.96 10.92 3.57
C GLU A 276 2.10 10.16 2.24
N VAL A 277 2.05 10.87 1.12
CA VAL A 277 1.98 10.35 -0.25
C VAL A 277 2.72 11.32 -1.18
N PRO A 278 3.50 10.85 -2.18
CA PRO A 278 4.10 11.73 -3.17
C PRO A 278 3.06 12.57 -3.91
N GLU A 279 3.34 13.85 -4.16
CA GLU A 279 2.40 14.78 -4.82
C GLU A 279 1.82 14.23 -6.14
N SER A 280 2.66 13.63 -6.98
CA SER A 280 2.27 13.07 -8.28
C SER A 280 1.37 11.85 -8.20
N LEU A 281 1.27 11.22 -7.03
CA LEU A 281 0.49 10.01 -6.77
C LEU A 281 -0.61 10.26 -5.73
N ARG A 282 -0.96 11.53 -5.49
CA ARG A 282 -1.97 11.92 -4.51
C ARG A 282 -3.34 11.38 -4.90
N LEU A 283 -3.90 10.56 -4.02
CA LEU A 283 -5.27 10.06 -4.13
C LEU A 283 -6.31 11.17 -3.86
N PRO A 284 -7.56 11.00 -4.32
CA PRO A 284 -8.66 11.86 -3.92
C PRO A 284 -8.82 11.96 -2.40
N GLY A 285 -9.32 13.10 -1.91
CA GLY A 285 -9.33 13.41 -0.47
C GLY A 285 -10.07 12.41 0.43
N TYR A 286 -11.00 11.63 -0.10
CA TYR A 286 -11.71 10.58 0.64
C TYR A 286 -10.92 9.27 0.77
N ALA A 287 -9.80 9.11 0.06
CA ALA A 287 -9.01 7.89 0.03
C ALA A 287 -7.64 8.08 0.73
N MET A 288 -7.15 7.00 1.32
CA MET A 288 -5.86 6.90 1.99
C MET A 288 -5.03 5.83 1.30
N GLN A 289 -3.79 6.17 0.91
CA GLN A 289 -2.87 5.20 0.30
C GLN A 289 -2.54 4.08 1.29
N VAL A 290 -2.51 2.85 0.79
CA VAL A 290 -2.05 1.68 1.56
C VAL A 290 -0.84 0.99 0.90
N ALA A 291 -0.77 0.97 -0.43
CA ALA A 291 0.35 0.43 -1.17
C ALA A 291 0.43 1.08 -2.55
N ILE A 292 1.58 0.96 -3.19
CA ILE A 292 1.80 1.38 -4.57
C ILE A 292 2.43 0.20 -5.31
N PHE A 293 1.94 -0.07 -6.51
CA PHE A 293 2.60 -0.94 -7.46
C PHE A 293 3.22 -0.10 -8.57
N TYR A 294 4.52 -0.28 -8.79
CA TYR A 294 5.25 0.33 -9.90
C TYR A 294 5.50 -0.74 -10.97
N PRO A 295 4.85 -0.66 -12.15
CA PRO A 295 5.08 -1.62 -13.22
C PRO A 295 6.55 -1.64 -13.64
N LYS A 296 7.04 -2.83 -14.02
CA LYS A 296 8.36 -3.00 -14.64
C LYS A 296 8.36 -2.20 -15.94
N ARG A 297 9.34 -1.31 -16.10
CA ARG A 297 9.54 -0.60 -17.37
C ARG A 297 10.00 -1.63 -18.42
N ALA A 298 9.39 -1.60 -19.59
CA ALA A 298 9.80 -2.39 -20.74
C ALA A 298 11.23 -2.03 -21.17
#